data_AF-A0A7S1WTP4-F1
#
_entry.id   AF-A0A7S1WTP4-F1
#
_cell.length_a   1.000
_cell.length_b   1.000
_cell.length_c   1.000
_cell.angle_alpha   90.00
_cell.angle_beta   90.00
_cell.angle_gamma   90.00
#
_symmetry.space_group_name_H-M   'P 1'
#
loop_
_entity.id
_entity.type
_entity.pdbx_description
1 polymer ?
#
loop_
_entity_poly.entity_id
_entity_poly.type
_entity_poly.pdbx_seq_one_letter_code
_entity_poly.pdbx_strand_id
1 'polypeptide(L)'
;VASLLELSCSLVALDRGHLQEKAQAAAAKPEPASPTATPAPAAGGDPGRFDIVTSSGNCGAEREAPGGKEDTSPSETATTKSTDDGDEADDAKLHPEKAKSRQESLRVRNLLCLESLNEEVLALQKSLRSRLQQKSSALLPAVEPEHKDGVFDTVSQMLQSAITEASHLLVATSLPWQQVLEQAFRFITALEHTSEVAVPADVKTQTLKLAALLDVDLLCRIVEGPFRQRLLTVAAGRRGSTAGDGRRGTSLPRTSSAHRSGEDWAEAVQDLCMRAVSGFRKSCGVQA
;
A
#
# COMPACT_ATOMS: atom_id res chain seq x y z
N VAL A 1 -7.88 -18.94 6.93
CA VAL A 1 -7.36 -17.61 7.33
C VAL A 1 -5.97 -17.72 7.97
N ALA A 2 -5.69 -18.71 8.82
CA ALA A 2 -4.37 -18.94 9.43
C ALA A 2 -3.18 -19.01 8.43
N SER A 3 -3.36 -19.68 7.28
CA SER A 3 -2.28 -19.89 6.30
C SER A 3 -1.79 -18.62 5.59
N LEU A 4 -2.59 -17.55 5.54
CA LEU A 4 -2.23 -16.31 4.84
C LEU A 4 -1.39 -15.39 5.74
N LEU A 5 -1.67 -15.40 7.05
CA LEU A 5 -0.85 -14.74 8.05
C LEU A 5 0.53 -15.40 8.15
N GLU A 6 0.60 -16.74 8.18
CA GLU A 6 1.88 -17.47 8.20
C GLU A 6 2.75 -17.15 6.97
N LEU A 7 2.16 -17.09 5.78
CA LEU A 7 2.85 -16.69 4.55
C LEU A 7 3.37 -15.25 4.63
N SER A 8 2.57 -14.31 5.15
CA SER A 8 3.00 -12.92 5.30
C SER A 8 4.15 -12.76 6.31
N CYS A 9 4.11 -13.48 7.42
CA CYS A 9 5.18 -13.48 8.42
C CYS A 9 6.46 -14.13 7.87
N SER A 10 6.33 -15.22 7.11
CA SER A 10 7.47 -15.89 6.49
C SER A 10 8.14 -15.01 5.42
N LEU A 11 7.38 -14.21 4.66
CA LEU A 11 7.93 -13.29 3.66
C LEU A 11 8.73 -12.15 4.31
N VAL A 12 8.22 -11.59 5.41
CA VAL A 12 8.90 -10.52 6.18
C VAL A 12 10.19 -11.04 6.81
N ALA A 13 10.19 -12.28 7.31
CA ALA A 13 11.40 -12.90 7.85
C ALA A 13 12.49 -13.08 6.77
N LEU A 14 12.08 -13.46 5.56
CA LEU A 14 12.99 -13.68 4.42
C LEU A 14 13.60 -12.36 3.92
N ASP A 15 12.81 -11.29 3.86
CA ASP A 15 13.28 -9.96 3.48
C ASP A 15 14.28 -9.38 4.51
N ARG A 16 14.02 -9.61 5.81
CA ARG A 16 14.97 -9.26 6.88
C ARG A 16 16.30 -10.00 6.77
N GLY A 17 16.26 -11.29 6.42
CA GLY A 17 17.45 -12.11 6.20
C GLY A 17 18.29 -11.58 5.04
N HIS A 18 17.64 -11.26 3.91
CA HIS A 18 18.31 -10.71 2.73
C HIS A 18 18.97 -9.34 3.00
N LEU A 19 18.31 -8.47 3.77
CA LEU A 19 18.91 -7.19 4.19
C LEU A 19 20.13 -7.37 5.10
N GLN A 20 20.10 -8.35 6.03
CA GLN A 20 21.25 -8.68 6.87
C GLN A 20 22.42 -9.23 6.05
N GLU A 21 22.15 -10.13 5.10
CA GLU A 21 23.18 -10.67 4.21
C GLU A 21 23.84 -9.57 3.38
N LYS A 22 23.03 -8.64 2.84
CA LYS A 22 23.55 -7.50 2.07
C LYS A 22 24.40 -6.55 2.95
N ALA A 23 24.02 -6.36 4.21
CA ALA A 23 24.80 -5.57 5.17
C ALA A 23 26.13 -6.26 5.53
N GLN A 24 26.12 -7.58 5.72
CA GLN A 24 27.34 -8.36 5.98
C GLN A 24 28.28 -8.36 4.76
N ALA A 25 27.74 -8.50 3.55
CA ALA A 25 28.52 -8.42 2.31
C ALA A 25 29.14 -7.02 2.10
N ALA A 26 28.44 -5.95 2.50
CA ALA A 26 28.99 -4.60 2.47
C ALA A 26 30.10 -4.40 3.51
N ALA A 27 29.95 -4.94 4.72
CA ALA A 27 30.97 -4.88 5.77
C ALA A 27 32.21 -5.72 5.44
N ALA A 28 32.05 -6.84 4.73
CA ALA A 28 33.15 -7.72 4.32
C ALA A 28 33.95 -7.19 3.12
N LYS A 29 33.52 -6.10 2.47
CA LYS A 29 34.26 -5.50 1.36
C LYS A 29 35.33 -4.57 1.92
N PRO A 30 36.63 -4.93 1.87
CA PRO A 30 37.69 -4.11 2.42
C PRO A 30 37.71 -2.75 1.71
N GLU A 31 37.71 -1.69 2.52
CA GLU A 31 37.75 -0.30 2.09
C GLU A 31 39.00 -0.08 1.22
N PRO A 32 38.87 0.40 -0.03
CA PRO A 32 40.02 0.64 -0.88
C PRO A 32 40.86 1.77 -0.26
N ALA A 33 42.13 1.46 0.03
CA ALA A 33 43.09 2.37 0.63
C ALA A 33 43.06 3.76 -0.05
N SER A 34 42.95 4.79 0.79
CA SER A 34 42.82 6.18 0.37
C SER A 34 43.94 6.61 -0.58
N PRO A 35 43.63 7.29 -1.70
CA PRO A 35 44.67 7.84 -2.57
C PRO A 35 45.33 9.06 -1.92
N THR A 36 46.66 8.98 -1.80
CA THR A 36 47.58 10.03 -1.37
C THR A 36 47.38 11.32 -2.17
N ALA A 37 47.16 12.42 -1.46
CA ALA A 37 47.03 13.77 -2.01
C ALA A 37 48.29 14.19 -2.80
N THR A 38 48.08 14.66 -4.04
CA THR A 38 49.08 15.37 -4.84
C THR A 38 48.55 16.78 -5.13
N PRO A 39 49.34 17.85 -4.96
CA PRO A 39 48.87 19.23 -5.13
C PRO A 39 48.83 19.67 -6.60
N ALA A 40 47.98 20.68 -6.85
CA ALA A 40 47.60 21.29 -8.13
C ALA A 40 48.75 21.78 -9.03
N PRO A 41 48.46 22.05 -10.32
CA PRO A 41 48.33 23.45 -10.71
C PRO A 41 47.18 23.77 -11.69
N ALA A 42 47.03 25.07 -11.92
CA ALA A 42 45.89 25.79 -12.45
C ALA A 42 45.63 25.71 -13.97
N ALA A 43 44.45 26.24 -14.32
CA ALA A 43 44.05 26.93 -15.56
C ALA A 43 43.17 26.16 -16.56
N GLY A 44 41.96 26.70 -16.75
CA GLY A 44 41.36 26.88 -18.08
C GLY A 44 40.12 26.03 -18.40
N GLY A 45 38.99 26.71 -18.55
CA GLY A 45 38.11 26.49 -19.70
C GLY A 45 36.84 25.64 -19.53
N ASP A 46 35.71 26.34 -19.63
CA ASP A 46 34.51 26.02 -20.40
C ASP A 46 33.27 25.39 -19.71
N PRO A 47 32.04 25.81 -20.09
CA PRO A 47 30.83 25.69 -19.30
C PRO A 47 29.91 24.54 -19.77
N GLY A 48 28.93 24.22 -18.92
CA GLY A 48 27.72 23.53 -19.34
C GLY A 48 27.61 22.12 -18.78
N ARG A 49 27.21 22.01 -17.52
CA ARG A 49 26.71 20.75 -16.98
C ARG A 49 25.53 21.02 -16.05
N PHE A 50 24.40 20.42 -16.41
CA PHE A 50 23.14 20.44 -15.67
C PHE A 50 23.33 19.80 -14.30
N ASP A 51 23.03 20.56 -13.24
CA ASP A 51 22.90 20.05 -11.88
C ASP A 51 21.52 19.42 -11.69
N ILE A 52 21.50 18.09 -11.61
CA ILE A 52 20.38 17.35 -11.00
C ILE A 52 20.68 17.29 -9.51
N VAL A 53 19.98 18.14 -8.75
CA VAL A 53 19.92 18.10 -7.30
C VAL A 53 19.20 16.83 -6.86
N THR A 54 19.95 15.79 -6.50
CA THR A 54 19.45 14.73 -5.61
C THR A 54 19.84 15.08 -4.19
N SER A 55 18.84 15.56 -3.44
CA SER A 55 18.89 15.80 -2.00
C SER A 55 19.20 14.48 -1.27
N SER A 56 20.42 14.41 -0.72
CA SER A 56 20.87 13.34 0.16
C SER A 56 20.33 13.61 1.56
N GLY A 57 19.26 12.89 1.91
CA GLY A 57 18.68 12.86 3.25
C GLY A 57 19.55 12.03 4.18
N ASN A 58 20.38 12.73 4.94
CA ASN A 58 21.09 12.27 6.13
C ASN A 58 20.07 11.75 7.17
N CYS A 59 20.13 10.48 7.56
CA CYS A 59 19.46 9.96 8.76
C CYS A 59 20.50 9.31 9.65
N GLY A 60 20.67 9.95 10.80
CA GLY A 60 21.76 9.73 11.73
C GLY A 60 21.70 8.40 12.47
N ALA A 61 22.87 8.13 13.04
CA ALA A 61 23.16 7.10 14.00
C ALA A 61 22.20 7.11 15.20
N GLU A 62 21.81 5.92 15.63
CA GLU A 62 21.80 5.58 17.05
C GLU A 62 22.49 4.22 17.25
N ARG A 63 23.50 4.26 18.11
CA ARG A 63 24.32 3.16 18.60
C ARG A 63 23.77 2.71 19.95
N GLU A 64 24.23 1.52 20.36
CA GLU A 64 24.24 0.91 21.71
C GLU A 64 23.01 0.09 22.14
N ALA A 65 23.10 -1.05 22.82
CA ALA A 65 24.10 -2.11 23.04
C ALA A 65 23.32 -3.29 23.74
N PRO A 66 23.90 -4.18 24.57
CA PRO A 66 24.37 -5.53 24.24
C PRO A 66 23.67 -6.68 25.05
N GLY A 67 23.94 -7.95 24.73
CA GLY A 67 23.82 -9.04 25.73
C GLY A 67 23.55 -10.48 25.26
N GLY A 68 24.36 -11.42 25.77
CA GLY A 68 24.20 -12.90 25.72
C GLY A 68 25.22 -13.57 24.78
N LYS A 69 26.41 -14.08 25.17
CA LYS A 69 26.87 -15.01 26.23
C LYS A 69 26.29 -16.44 26.16
N GLU A 70 27.23 -17.39 26.07
CA GLU A 70 27.19 -18.85 26.31
C GLU A 70 26.63 -19.69 25.14
N ASP A 71 27.27 -20.74 24.59
CA ASP A 71 28.11 -21.79 25.21
C ASP A 71 29.20 -22.42 24.28
N THR A 72 30.44 -22.45 24.79
CA THR A 72 31.23 -23.63 25.22
C THR A 72 31.19 -25.00 24.47
N SER A 73 32.27 -25.27 23.68
CA SER A 73 33.14 -26.50 23.62
C SER A 73 32.58 -27.88 23.17
N PRO A 74 33.38 -28.94 22.88
CA PRO A 74 34.85 -29.11 22.70
C PRO A 74 35.27 -29.72 21.33
N SER A 75 36.45 -29.44 20.77
CA SER A 75 37.78 -30.07 20.96
C SER A 75 37.84 -31.60 20.83
N GLU A 76 38.56 -32.08 19.81
CA GLU A 76 39.39 -33.32 19.68
C GLU A 76 39.61 -33.55 18.16
N THR A 77 40.77 -33.90 17.59
CA THR A 77 42.03 -34.48 18.03
C THR A 77 43.11 -34.19 16.98
N ALA A 78 44.35 -34.12 17.41
CA ALA A 78 45.54 -33.98 16.60
C ALA A 78 45.77 -35.17 15.64
N THR A 79 46.31 -34.92 14.44
CA THR A 79 47.24 -35.86 13.80
C THR A 79 48.29 -35.09 12.99
N THR A 80 49.50 -35.10 13.54
CA THR A 80 50.81 -34.93 12.94
C THR A 80 50.96 -35.57 11.57
N LYS A 81 51.52 -34.86 10.56
CA LYS A 81 52.68 -35.39 9.80
C LYS A 81 53.33 -34.40 8.83
N SER A 82 54.65 -34.35 8.93
CA SER A 82 55.67 -34.18 7.88
C SER A 82 55.66 -32.92 7.02
N THR A 83 56.57 -32.02 7.39
CA THR A 83 57.49 -31.33 6.49
C THR A 83 57.96 -32.24 5.35
N ASP A 84 57.61 -31.86 4.12
CA ASP A 84 58.24 -32.33 2.89
C ASP A 84 58.53 -31.07 2.04
N ASP A 85 59.71 -30.51 2.26
CA ASP A 85 60.28 -29.41 1.49
C ASP A 85 60.84 -29.98 0.18
N GLY A 86 60.09 -29.89 -0.92
CA GLY A 86 60.65 -30.20 -2.23
C GLY A 86 59.65 -30.43 -3.37
N ASP A 87 58.96 -29.38 -3.83
CA ASP A 87 58.69 -29.08 -5.27
C ASP A 87 57.65 -27.93 -5.41
N GLU A 88 58.04 -26.70 -5.08
CA GLU A 88 57.14 -25.52 -5.16
C GLU A 88 57.12 -24.82 -6.54
N ALA A 89 57.78 -25.37 -7.56
CA ALA A 89 57.93 -24.68 -8.85
C ALA A 89 56.89 -25.06 -9.93
N ASP A 90 56.17 -26.20 -9.79
CA ASP A 90 55.21 -26.67 -10.80
C ASP A 90 53.73 -26.59 -10.37
N ASP A 91 53.42 -26.34 -9.09
CA ASP A 91 52.03 -26.25 -8.62
C ASP A 91 51.35 -24.91 -8.98
N ALA A 92 52.13 -23.88 -9.27
CA ALA A 92 51.62 -22.57 -9.70
C ALA A 92 50.86 -22.62 -11.06
N LYS A 93 51.13 -23.63 -11.90
CA LYS A 93 50.45 -23.81 -13.19
C LYS A 93 49.21 -24.73 -13.12
N LEU A 94 49.08 -25.56 -12.08
CA LEU A 94 47.91 -26.43 -11.87
C LEU A 94 46.75 -25.72 -11.15
N HIS A 95 47.05 -24.66 -10.39
CA HIS A 95 46.05 -23.82 -9.73
C HIS A 95 45.00 -23.14 -10.65
N PRO A 96 45.34 -22.55 -11.80
CA PRO A 96 44.35 -21.87 -12.65
C PRO A 96 43.33 -22.83 -13.26
N GLU A 97 43.73 -24.05 -13.65
CA GLU A 97 42.82 -25.05 -14.23
C GLU A 97 41.80 -25.56 -13.19
N LYS A 98 42.24 -25.82 -11.95
CA LYS A 98 41.34 -26.17 -10.84
C LYS A 98 40.36 -25.03 -10.51
N ALA A 99 40.81 -23.78 -10.57
CA ALA A 99 39.95 -22.62 -10.34
C ALA A 99 38.89 -22.46 -11.44
N LYS A 100 39.26 -22.65 -12.72
CA LYS A 100 38.32 -22.65 -13.86
C LYS A 100 37.29 -23.76 -13.73
N SER A 101 37.72 -24.99 -13.48
CA SER A 101 36.82 -26.14 -13.29
C SER A 101 35.85 -25.93 -12.11
N ARG A 102 36.32 -25.34 -11.00
CA ARG A 102 35.45 -24.94 -9.89
C ARG A 102 34.45 -23.84 -10.28
N GLN A 103 34.87 -22.86 -11.07
CA GLN A 103 33.98 -21.81 -11.55
C GLN A 103 32.91 -22.34 -12.51
N GLU A 104 33.28 -23.25 -13.40
CA GLU A 104 32.36 -23.91 -14.33
C GLU A 104 31.35 -24.77 -13.58
N SER A 105 31.79 -25.58 -12.62
CA SER A 105 30.88 -26.39 -11.80
C SER A 105 29.91 -25.52 -10.96
N LEU A 106 30.37 -24.40 -10.41
CA LEU A 106 29.49 -23.43 -9.73
C LEU A 106 28.48 -22.79 -10.68
N ARG A 107 28.91 -22.43 -11.91
CA ARG A 107 27.99 -21.89 -12.93
C ARG A 107 26.90 -22.90 -13.30
N VAL A 108 27.28 -24.16 -13.53
CA VAL A 108 26.32 -25.23 -13.82
C VAL A 108 25.34 -25.41 -12.66
N ARG A 109 25.83 -25.46 -11.42
CA ARG A 109 24.98 -25.61 -10.23
C ARG A 109 24.02 -24.42 -10.04
N ASN A 110 24.49 -23.20 -10.29
CA ASN A 110 23.65 -22.01 -10.23
C ASN A 110 22.55 -22.02 -11.30
N LEU A 111 22.87 -22.45 -12.54
CA LEU A 111 21.87 -22.58 -13.60
C LEU A 111 20.79 -23.61 -13.26
N LEU A 112 21.19 -24.78 -12.76
CA LEU A 112 20.24 -25.81 -12.32
C LEU A 112 19.36 -25.34 -11.15
N CYS A 113 19.92 -24.57 -10.21
CA CYS A 113 19.15 -23.97 -9.12
C CYS A 113 18.11 -22.97 -9.63
N LEU A 114 18.50 -22.10 -10.57
CA LEU A 114 17.58 -21.13 -11.18
C LEU A 114 16.48 -21.81 -12.00
N GLU A 115 16.80 -22.89 -12.70
CA GLU A 115 15.83 -23.70 -13.44
C GLU A 115 14.80 -24.34 -12.48
N SER A 116 15.27 -24.98 -11.40
CA SER A 116 14.40 -25.56 -10.35
C SER A 116 13.49 -24.50 -9.72
N LEU A 117 14.02 -23.33 -9.37
CA LEU A 117 13.26 -22.21 -8.83
C LEU A 117 12.19 -21.71 -9.81
N ASN A 118 12.52 -21.64 -11.10
CA ASN A 118 11.58 -21.21 -12.12
C ASN A 118 10.44 -22.23 -12.30
N GLU A 119 10.75 -23.53 -12.30
CA GLU A 119 9.74 -24.59 -12.31
C GLU A 119 8.80 -24.52 -11.10
N GLU A 120 9.34 -24.29 -9.90
CA GLU A 120 8.55 -24.12 -8.68
C GLU A 120 7.62 -22.90 -8.76
N VAL A 121 8.12 -21.76 -9.23
CA VAL A 121 7.31 -20.54 -9.42
C VAL A 121 6.19 -20.81 -10.44
N LEU A 122 6.49 -21.46 -11.56
CA LEU A 122 5.48 -21.81 -12.57
C LEU A 122 4.45 -22.79 -12.02
N ALA A 123 4.86 -23.78 -11.21
CA ALA A 123 3.97 -24.72 -10.56
C ALA A 123 3.05 -24.03 -9.54
N LEU A 124 3.59 -23.12 -8.72
CA LEU A 124 2.82 -22.30 -7.79
C LEU A 124 1.83 -21.40 -8.52
N GLN A 125 2.25 -20.76 -9.62
CA GLN A 125 1.39 -19.91 -10.43
C GLN A 125 0.25 -20.71 -11.08
N LYS A 126 0.54 -21.93 -11.56
CA LYS A 126 -0.47 -22.86 -12.10
C LYS A 126 -1.44 -23.34 -11.02
N SER A 127 -0.93 -23.67 -9.83
CA SER A 127 -1.74 -24.04 -8.67
C SER A 127 -2.67 -22.90 -8.24
N LEU A 128 -2.16 -21.67 -8.20
CA LEU A 128 -2.94 -20.48 -7.89
C LEU A 128 -4.01 -20.21 -8.95
N ARG A 129 -3.66 -20.26 -10.25
CA ARG A 129 -4.66 -20.14 -11.34
C ARG A 129 -5.72 -21.22 -11.25
N SER A 130 -5.34 -22.48 -10.99
CA SER A 130 -6.27 -23.59 -10.81
C SER A 130 -7.21 -23.33 -9.62
N ARG A 131 -6.68 -22.92 -8.47
CA ARG A 131 -7.49 -22.58 -7.29
C ARG A 131 -8.42 -21.40 -7.55
N LEU A 132 -8.01 -20.39 -8.31
CA LEU A 132 -8.84 -19.26 -8.68
C LEU A 132 -9.94 -19.66 -9.68
N GLN A 133 -9.62 -20.50 -10.66
CA GLN A 133 -10.57 -21.01 -11.65
C GLN A 133 -11.57 -22.01 -11.06
N GLN A 134 -11.13 -22.86 -10.14
CA GLN A 134 -11.98 -23.86 -9.49
C GLN A 134 -12.95 -23.22 -8.50
N LYS A 135 -12.60 -22.03 -7.99
CA LYS A 135 -13.41 -21.26 -7.06
C LYS A 135 -14.18 -20.13 -7.72
N SER A 136 -14.08 -19.89 -9.03
CA SER A 136 -14.73 -18.73 -9.67
C SER A 136 -16.27 -18.74 -9.63
N SER A 137 -16.92 -19.77 -9.07
CA SER A 137 -18.33 -19.72 -8.65
C SER A 137 -18.56 -19.60 -7.12
N ALA A 138 -17.51 -19.67 -6.30
CA ALA A 138 -17.54 -19.63 -4.82
C ALA A 138 -16.21 -19.11 -4.20
N LEU A 139 -15.65 -18.01 -4.73
CA LEU A 139 -14.33 -17.49 -4.31
C LEU A 139 -14.36 -16.86 -2.93
N LEU A 140 -15.54 -16.46 -2.47
CA LEU A 140 -15.76 -16.09 -1.08
C LEU A 140 -16.35 -17.30 -0.37
N PRO A 141 -15.79 -17.72 0.79
CA PRO A 141 -16.50 -18.66 1.65
C PRO A 141 -17.92 -18.11 1.84
N ALA A 142 -18.94 -18.97 1.76
CA ALA A 142 -20.32 -18.55 1.97
C ALA A 142 -20.38 -17.83 3.33
N VAL A 143 -20.41 -16.50 3.28
CA VAL A 143 -20.45 -15.67 4.48
C VAL A 143 -21.85 -15.83 5.02
N GLU A 144 -21.97 -16.46 6.18
CA GLU A 144 -23.24 -16.61 6.87
C GLU A 144 -23.92 -15.24 7.00
N PRO A 145 -25.25 -15.16 6.85
CA PRO A 145 -25.98 -13.90 6.85
C PRO A 145 -25.67 -13.04 8.08
N GLU A 146 -25.46 -13.64 9.24
CA GLU A 146 -25.13 -12.97 10.49
C GLU A 146 -23.85 -12.10 10.40
N HIS A 147 -22.85 -12.57 9.66
CA HIS A 147 -21.60 -11.83 9.47
C HIS A 147 -21.75 -10.68 8.45
N LYS A 148 -22.73 -10.77 7.55
CA LYS A 148 -23.03 -9.68 6.60
C LYS A 148 -23.65 -8.50 7.34
N ASP A 149 -24.54 -8.77 8.28
CA ASP A 149 -25.22 -7.73 9.07
C ASP A 149 -24.21 -6.81 9.77
N GLY A 150 -23.18 -7.38 10.41
CA GLY A 150 -22.14 -6.58 11.07
C GLY A 150 -21.36 -5.66 10.12
N VAL A 151 -21.10 -6.09 8.89
CA VAL A 151 -20.42 -5.26 7.88
C VAL A 151 -21.34 -4.12 7.41
N PHE A 152 -22.62 -4.42 7.13
CA PHE A 152 -23.58 -3.40 6.71
C PHE A 152 -23.94 -2.41 7.84
N ASP A 153 -23.97 -2.85 9.10
CA ASP A 153 -24.11 -1.97 10.26
C ASP A 153 -22.93 -1.00 10.36
N THR A 154 -21.71 -1.51 10.16
CA THR A 154 -20.51 -0.67 10.16
C THR A 154 -20.56 0.36 9.02
N VAL A 155 -20.96 -0.05 7.81
CA VAL A 155 -21.18 0.88 6.69
C VAL A 155 -22.25 1.92 7.01
N SER A 156 -23.36 1.50 7.62
CA SER A 156 -24.43 2.41 8.04
C SER A 156 -23.92 3.45 9.04
N GLN A 157 -23.17 3.04 10.05
CA GLN A 157 -22.54 3.94 11.03
C GLN A 157 -21.56 4.92 10.35
N MET A 158 -20.75 4.45 9.41
CA MET A 158 -19.83 5.30 8.65
C MET A 158 -20.57 6.33 7.79
N LEU A 159 -21.62 5.92 7.07
CA LEU A 159 -22.43 6.83 6.26
C LEU A 159 -23.14 7.86 7.14
N GLN A 160 -23.67 7.45 8.30
CA GLN A 160 -24.27 8.37 9.27
C GLN A 160 -23.24 9.36 9.81
N SER A 161 -22.05 8.91 10.18
CA SER A 161 -20.95 9.77 10.60
C SER A 161 -20.59 10.80 9.52
N ALA A 162 -20.51 10.38 8.25
CA ALA A 162 -20.21 11.27 7.13
C ALA A 162 -21.34 12.29 6.87
N ILE A 163 -22.61 11.90 7.03
CA ILE A 163 -23.75 12.83 6.99
C ILE A 163 -23.62 13.88 8.11
N THR A 164 -23.28 13.45 9.34
CA THR A 164 -23.10 14.40 10.46
C THR A 164 -21.92 15.34 10.21
N GLU A 165 -20.82 14.85 9.65
CA GLU A 165 -19.67 15.67 9.26
C GLU A 165 -20.02 16.68 8.17
N ALA A 166 -20.74 16.26 7.12
CA ALA A 166 -21.24 17.16 6.09
C ALA A 166 -22.15 18.25 6.67
N SER A 167 -23.04 17.89 7.61
CA SER A 167 -23.90 18.85 8.30
C SER A 167 -23.09 19.88 9.10
N HIS A 168 -22.03 19.43 9.78
CA HIS A 168 -21.13 20.30 10.54
C HIS A 168 -20.35 21.25 9.61
N LEU A 169 -19.81 20.74 8.50
CA LEU A 169 -19.10 21.54 7.51
C LEU A 169 -19.99 22.62 6.86
N LEU A 170 -21.26 22.30 6.58
CA LEU A 170 -22.24 23.26 6.03
C LEU A 170 -22.57 24.43 6.97
N VAL A 171 -22.41 24.22 8.27
CA VAL A 171 -22.63 25.25 9.31
C VAL A 171 -21.33 26.01 9.60
N ALA A 172 -20.23 25.29 9.75
CA ALA A 172 -18.94 25.86 10.15
C ALA A 172 -18.24 26.66 9.04
N THR A 173 -18.52 26.33 7.78
CA THR A 173 -17.77 26.90 6.65
C THR A 173 -18.70 27.44 5.55
N SER A 174 -18.24 28.45 4.82
CA SER A 174 -18.89 28.97 3.61
C SER A 174 -18.42 28.26 2.35
N LEU A 175 -18.02 26.98 2.46
CA LEU A 175 -17.52 26.20 1.34
C LEU A 175 -18.65 25.91 0.33
N PRO A 176 -18.33 25.80 -0.97
CA PRO A 176 -19.28 25.32 -1.96
C PRO A 176 -19.67 23.86 -1.63
N TRP A 177 -20.92 23.51 -1.94
CA TRP A 177 -21.51 22.20 -1.59
C TRP A 177 -20.69 21.01 -2.09
N GLN A 178 -20.11 21.14 -3.29
CA GLN A 178 -19.25 20.12 -3.89
C GLN A 178 -18.04 19.80 -3.00
N GLN A 179 -17.36 20.82 -2.48
CA GLN A 179 -16.20 20.62 -1.60
C GLN A 179 -16.61 20.00 -0.25
N VAL A 180 -17.78 20.37 0.28
CA VAL A 180 -18.30 19.75 1.51
C VAL A 180 -18.56 18.26 1.29
N LEU A 181 -19.20 17.90 0.18
CA LEU A 181 -19.46 16.50 -0.16
C LEU A 181 -18.17 15.74 -0.43
N GLU A 182 -17.23 16.31 -1.17
CA GLU A 182 -15.93 15.68 -1.44
C GLU A 182 -15.12 15.45 -0.17
N GLN A 183 -15.15 16.40 0.78
CA GLN A 183 -14.43 16.27 2.04
C GLN A 183 -15.08 15.22 2.95
N ALA A 184 -16.39 15.31 3.19
CA ALA A 184 -17.10 14.38 4.08
C ALA A 184 -17.19 12.96 3.51
N PHE A 185 -17.24 12.82 2.18
CA PHE A 185 -17.41 11.54 1.49
C PHE A 185 -16.19 11.13 0.65
N ARG A 186 -15.00 11.62 1.01
CA ARG A 186 -13.72 11.29 0.34
C ARG A 186 -13.51 9.78 0.19
N PHE A 187 -13.93 9.00 1.19
CA PHE A 187 -13.78 7.54 1.17
C PHE A 187 -14.68 6.86 0.13
N ILE A 188 -15.82 7.46 -0.23
CA ILE A 188 -16.72 6.99 -1.29
C ILE A 188 -16.14 7.36 -2.66
N THR A 189 -15.68 8.59 -2.84
CA THR A 189 -15.08 9.03 -4.13
C THR A 189 -13.77 8.31 -4.42
N ALA A 190 -13.02 7.90 -3.39
CA ALA A 190 -11.84 7.05 -3.55
C ALA A 190 -12.14 5.67 -4.18
N LEU A 191 -13.39 5.21 -4.15
CA LEU A 191 -13.80 3.96 -4.84
C LEU A 191 -13.76 4.09 -6.36
N GLU A 192 -13.94 5.30 -6.90
CA GLU A 192 -13.93 5.53 -8.35
C GLU A 192 -12.57 5.20 -8.97
N HIS A 193 -11.50 5.42 -8.21
CA HIS A 193 -10.11 5.25 -8.66
C HIS A 193 -9.49 3.92 -8.26
N THR A 194 -10.17 3.14 -7.43
CA THR A 194 -9.63 1.86 -6.98
C THR A 194 -10.20 0.71 -7.79
N SER A 195 -9.84 0.67 -9.08
CA SER A 195 -10.02 -0.51 -9.92
C SER A 195 -9.21 -1.71 -9.42
N GLU A 196 -8.15 -1.45 -8.65
CA GLU A 196 -7.30 -2.48 -8.07
C GLU A 196 -7.56 -2.65 -6.57
N VAL A 197 -7.81 -3.90 -6.17
CA VAL A 197 -8.06 -4.31 -4.77
C VAL A 197 -6.80 -4.14 -3.89
N ALA A 198 -5.61 -4.10 -4.49
CA ALA A 198 -4.32 -4.12 -3.80
C ALA A 198 -3.77 -2.73 -3.39
N VAL A 199 -4.49 -1.63 -3.68
CA VAL A 199 -4.01 -0.29 -3.30
C VAL A 199 -4.27 -0.07 -1.81
N PRO A 200 -3.27 0.38 -1.02
CA PRO A 200 -3.48 0.79 0.36
C PRO A 200 -4.53 1.90 0.38
N ALA A 201 -5.72 1.55 0.87
CA ALA A 201 -6.86 2.43 0.96
C ALA A 201 -7.19 2.66 2.44
N ASP A 202 -7.84 3.78 2.75
CA ASP A 202 -8.38 4.03 4.08
C ASP A 202 -9.31 2.88 4.50
N VAL A 203 -9.32 2.55 5.79
CA VAL A 203 -10.15 1.49 6.38
C VAL A 203 -11.62 1.67 5.99
N LYS A 204 -12.08 2.93 5.91
CA LYS A 204 -13.44 3.27 5.44
C LYS A 204 -13.69 2.79 4.00
N THR A 205 -12.77 3.10 3.08
CA THR A 205 -12.87 2.67 1.68
C THR A 205 -12.78 1.15 1.57
N GLN A 206 -11.91 0.50 2.34
CA GLN A 206 -11.82 -0.97 2.36
C GLN A 206 -13.11 -1.62 2.89
N THR A 207 -13.73 -1.04 3.92
CA THR A 207 -15.00 -1.53 4.47
C THR A 207 -16.13 -1.44 3.44
N LEU A 208 -16.21 -0.34 2.68
CA LEU A 208 -17.16 -0.22 1.57
C LEU A 208 -16.91 -1.22 0.45
N LYS A 209 -15.63 -1.44 0.08
CA LYS A 209 -15.29 -2.47 -0.91
C LYS A 209 -15.73 -3.86 -0.44
N LEU A 210 -15.46 -4.19 0.82
CA LEU A 210 -15.89 -5.46 1.41
C LEU A 210 -17.41 -5.60 1.37
N ALA A 211 -18.16 -4.57 1.76
CA ALA A 211 -19.61 -4.57 1.69
C ALA A 211 -20.13 -4.77 0.25
N ALA A 212 -19.52 -4.08 -0.73
CA ALA A 212 -19.86 -4.25 -2.14
C ALA A 212 -19.59 -5.69 -2.63
N LEU A 213 -18.49 -6.30 -2.20
CA LEU A 213 -18.18 -7.71 -2.53
C LEU A 213 -19.15 -8.70 -1.87
N LEU A 214 -19.76 -8.35 -0.74
CA LEU A 214 -20.74 -9.20 -0.04
C LEU A 214 -22.14 -9.13 -0.67
N ASP A 215 -22.62 -7.91 -0.95
CA ASP A 215 -23.92 -7.66 -1.59
C ASP A 215 -23.97 -6.22 -2.18
N VAL A 216 -23.58 -6.10 -3.45
CA VAL A 216 -23.57 -4.81 -4.16
C VAL A 216 -24.96 -4.22 -4.33
N ASP A 217 -25.98 -5.05 -4.54
CA ASP A 217 -27.35 -4.60 -4.79
C ASP A 217 -27.98 -4.01 -3.52
N LEU A 218 -27.77 -4.64 -2.37
CA LEU A 218 -28.18 -4.11 -1.09
C LEU A 218 -27.49 -2.77 -0.80
N LEU A 219 -26.16 -2.68 -1.04
CA LEU A 219 -25.41 -1.45 -0.84
C LEU A 219 -25.93 -0.32 -1.74
N CYS A 220 -26.20 -0.61 -3.02
CA CYS A 220 -26.81 0.35 -3.94
C CYS A 220 -28.18 0.83 -3.44
N ARG A 221 -29.05 -0.07 -2.96
CA ARG A 221 -30.37 0.30 -2.40
C ARG A 221 -30.24 1.19 -1.16
N ILE A 222 -29.27 0.92 -0.29
CA ILE A 222 -29.01 1.75 0.89
C ILE A 222 -28.60 3.17 0.48
N VAL A 223 -27.70 3.29 -0.50
CA VAL A 223 -27.17 4.58 -0.97
C VAL A 223 -28.25 5.37 -1.74
N GLU A 224 -28.95 4.74 -2.68
CA GLU A 224 -29.98 5.41 -3.49
C GLU A 224 -31.26 5.74 -2.70
N GLY A 225 -31.56 4.97 -1.65
CA GLY A 225 -32.76 5.12 -0.82
C GLY A 225 -32.52 5.95 0.45
N PRO A 226 -32.42 5.30 1.63
CA PRO A 226 -32.44 5.98 2.92
C PRO A 226 -31.26 6.95 3.11
N PHE A 227 -30.08 6.63 2.59
CA PHE A 227 -28.91 7.49 2.68
C PHE A 227 -29.13 8.80 1.91
N ARG A 228 -29.50 8.72 0.63
CA ARG A 228 -29.80 9.88 -0.22
C ARG A 228 -30.87 10.77 0.41
N GLN A 229 -31.97 10.17 0.88
CA GLN A 229 -33.06 10.91 1.52
C GLN A 229 -32.57 11.70 2.73
N ARG A 230 -31.79 11.07 3.62
CA ARG A 230 -31.21 11.74 4.79
C ARG A 230 -30.28 12.88 4.38
N LEU A 231 -29.42 12.67 3.38
CA LEU A 231 -28.50 13.71 2.92
C LEU A 231 -29.24 14.93 2.31
N LEU A 232 -30.35 14.71 1.62
CA LEU A 232 -31.22 15.79 1.14
C LEU A 232 -31.88 16.56 2.30
N THR A 233 -32.26 15.90 3.39
CA THR A 233 -32.84 16.58 4.57
C THR A 233 -31.86 17.50 5.30
N VAL A 234 -30.54 17.20 5.24
CA VAL A 234 -29.52 18.05 5.87
C VAL A 234 -29.53 19.47 5.31
N ALA A 235 -29.64 19.63 3.99
CA ALA A 235 -29.69 20.95 3.36
C ALA A 235 -31.01 21.69 3.64
N ALA A 236 -32.13 20.95 3.77
CA ALA A 236 -33.41 21.53 4.12
C ALA A 236 -33.38 22.19 5.51
N GLY A 237 -32.68 21.58 6.48
CA GLY A 237 -32.52 22.13 7.83
C GLY A 237 -31.89 23.52 7.88
N ARG A 238 -30.98 23.83 6.94
CA ARG A 238 -30.30 25.13 6.87
C ARG A 238 -31.25 26.27 6.52
N ARG A 239 -32.34 26.00 5.79
CA ARG A 239 -33.31 27.03 5.36
C ARG A 239 -34.28 27.44 6.47
N GLY A 240 -34.51 26.57 7.46
CA GLY A 240 -35.47 26.82 8.54
C GLY A 240 -34.93 27.65 9.71
N SER A 241 -33.61 27.71 9.89
CA SER A 241 -33.03 28.28 11.13
C SER A 241 -32.97 29.82 11.18
N THR A 242 -33.20 30.54 10.08
CA THR A 242 -33.11 32.01 10.05
C THR A 242 -34.46 32.72 10.28
N ALA A 243 -35.56 31.99 10.46
CA ALA A 243 -36.90 32.56 10.59
C ALA A 243 -37.32 32.92 12.03
N GLY A 244 -36.42 32.77 13.01
CA GLY A 244 -36.74 32.82 14.44
C GLY A 244 -36.05 33.93 15.22
N ASP A 245 -35.99 35.16 14.72
CA ASP A 245 -35.83 36.33 15.63
C ASP A 245 -36.70 37.49 15.15
N GLY A 246 -37.95 37.43 15.60
CA GLY A 246 -38.96 38.44 15.34
C GLY A 246 -38.69 39.70 16.16
N ARG A 247 -37.87 40.61 15.64
CA ARG A 247 -38.01 42.04 15.95
C ARG A 247 -38.55 42.79 14.73
N ARG A 248 -39.82 43.19 14.87
CA ARG A 248 -40.59 44.07 13.98
C ARG A 248 -39.71 45.23 13.47
N GLY A 249 -39.54 45.30 12.15
CA GLY A 249 -38.87 46.42 11.51
C GLY A 249 -39.09 46.40 10.00
N THR A 250 -40.05 47.20 9.55
CA THR A 250 -40.26 47.76 8.20
C THR A 250 -39.44 47.19 7.04
N SER A 251 -40.20 46.56 6.13
CA SER A 251 -39.85 45.98 4.83
C SER A 251 -39.08 46.90 3.88
N LEU A 252 -37.94 46.40 3.37
CA LEU A 252 -37.28 46.87 2.15
C LEU A 252 -37.41 45.81 1.05
N PRO A 253 -37.41 46.22 -0.25
CA PRO A 253 -37.75 45.35 -1.36
C PRO A 253 -36.69 44.28 -1.61
N ARG A 254 -37.17 43.04 -1.57
CA ARG A 254 -36.46 41.78 -1.70
C ARG A 254 -36.04 41.57 -3.16
N THR A 255 -34.77 41.79 -3.48
CA THR A 255 -34.19 41.41 -4.78
C THR A 255 -34.02 39.88 -4.83
N SER A 256 -34.37 39.31 -5.97
CA SER A 256 -34.82 37.93 -6.18
C SER A 256 -33.71 36.88 -6.44
N SER A 257 -32.52 37.02 -5.86
CA SER A 257 -31.38 36.12 -6.18
C SER A 257 -31.26 34.82 -5.35
N ALA A 258 -32.14 34.58 -4.37
CA ALA A 258 -31.99 33.48 -3.41
C ALA A 258 -32.46 32.09 -3.88
N HIS A 259 -32.96 31.93 -5.11
CA HIS A 259 -33.57 30.67 -5.55
C HIS A 259 -32.60 29.56 -6.01
N ARG A 260 -31.35 29.88 -6.36
CA ARG A 260 -30.45 28.90 -7.01
C ARG A 260 -29.80 27.86 -6.06
N SER A 261 -29.58 28.19 -4.80
CA SER A 261 -28.74 27.37 -3.89
C SER A 261 -29.31 26.00 -3.47
N GLY A 262 -30.59 25.71 -3.74
CA GLY A 262 -31.23 24.46 -3.31
C GLY A 262 -31.19 23.37 -4.36
N GLU A 263 -31.34 23.75 -5.62
CA GLU A 263 -31.27 22.83 -6.76
C GLU A 263 -29.85 22.28 -6.88
N ASP A 264 -28.85 23.14 -6.66
CA ASP A 264 -27.42 22.78 -6.67
C ASP A 264 -27.06 21.67 -5.66
N TRP A 265 -27.67 21.64 -4.47
CA TRP A 265 -27.42 20.58 -3.47
C TRP A 265 -28.01 19.24 -3.90
N ALA A 266 -29.25 19.25 -4.39
CA ALA A 266 -29.94 18.02 -4.76
C ALA A 266 -29.26 17.35 -5.95
N GLU A 267 -28.79 18.13 -6.92
CA GLU A 267 -27.99 17.66 -8.05
C GLU A 267 -26.64 17.09 -7.58
N ALA A 268 -25.90 17.82 -6.74
CA ALA A 268 -24.62 17.34 -6.22
C ALA A 268 -24.75 16.03 -5.39
N VAL A 269 -25.83 15.89 -4.62
CA VAL A 269 -26.15 14.65 -3.89
C VAL A 269 -26.48 13.51 -4.86
N GLN A 270 -27.25 13.79 -5.91
CA GLN A 270 -27.56 12.80 -6.94
C GLN A 270 -26.29 12.31 -7.64
N ASP A 271 -25.42 13.24 -8.03
CA ASP A 271 -24.13 12.92 -8.66
C ASP A 271 -23.24 12.10 -7.74
N LEU A 272 -23.16 12.44 -6.45
CA LEU A 272 -22.43 11.64 -5.46
C LEU A 272 -22.98 10.21 -5.37
N CYS A 273 -24.31 10.04 -5.32
CA CYS A 273 -24.93 8.72 -5.23
C CYS A 273 -24.67 7.91 -6.51
N MET A 274 -24.79 8.52 -7.69
CA MET A 274 -24.51 7.87 -8.97
C MET A 274 -23.04 7.44 -9.07
N ARG A 275 -22.10 8.29 -8.65
CA ARG A 275 -20.67 8.00 -8.58
C ARG A 275 -20.37 6.86 -7.60
N ALA A 276 -20.99 6.87 -6.42
CA ALA A 276 -20.88 5.79 -5.44
C ALA A 276 -21.34 4.45 -6.02
N VAL A 277 -22.54 4.40 -6.61
CA VAL A 277 -23.12 3.20 -7.23
C VAL A 277 -22.26 2.69 -8.37
N SER A 278 -21.76 3.58 -9.23
CA SER A 278 -20.81 3.23 -10.29
C SER A 278 -19.52 2.65 -9.71
N GLY A 279 -18.98 3.26 -8.66
CA GLY A 279 -17.79 2.79 -7.95
C GLY A 279 -17.96 1.39 -7.34
N PHE A 280 -19.10 1.13 -6.68
CA PHE A 280 -19.38 -0.20 -6.11
C PHE A 280 -19.43 -1.27 -7.21
N ARG A 281 -20.18 -1.04 -8.30
CA ARG A 281 -20.29 -1.99 -9.42
C ARG A 281 -18.93 -2.28 -10.07
N LYS A 282 -18.15 -1.24 -10.33
CA LYS A 282 -16.78 -1.36 -10.85
C LYS A 282 -15.89 -2.17 -9.92
N SER A 283 -15.96 -1.93 -8.61
CA SER A 283 -15.14 -2.64 -7.62
C SER A 283 -15.43 -4.13 -7.55
N CYS A 284 -16.67 -4.54 -7.89
CA CYS A 284 -17.08 -5.94 -7.95
C CYS A 284 -16.75 -6.61 -9.30
N GLY A 285 -16.19 -5.88 -10.27
CA GLY A 285 -15.98 -6.38 -11.63
C GLY A 285 -17.28 -6.63 -12.41
N VAL A 286 -18.42 -6.14 -11.89
CA VAL A 286 -19.70 -6.20 -12.58
C VAL A 286 -19.68 -5.07 -13.61
N GLN A 287 -19.50 -5.40 -14.89
CA GLN A 287 -19.66 -4.42 -15.95
C GLN A 287 -21.09 -3.85 -15.88
N ALA A 288 -21.18 -2.53 -15.78
CA ALA A 288 -22.42 -1.79 -15.65
C ALA A 288 -23.28 -1.86 -16.92
#